data_AF-A0A4U8S4S6-F1
#
_entry.id   AF-A0A4U8S4S6-F1
#
_cell.length_a   1.000
_cell.length_b   1.000
_cell.length_c   1.000
_cell.angle_alpha   90.00
_cell.angle_beta   90.00
_cell.angle_gamma   90.00
#
_symmetry.space_group_name_H-M   'P 1'
#
loop_
_entity.id
_entity.type
_entity.pdbx_description
1 polymer ?
#
loop_
_entity_poly.entity_id
_entity_poly.type
_entity_poly.pdbx_seq_one_letter_code
_entity_poly.pdbx_strand_id
1 'polypeptide(L)'
;MTLACDVGIKKIGLAAFVEGIVLPLDPILRQNRNQAAKELASVLYSRHITHLVVGLPSNDQATHEAHEMEKRIKHFIDLLEFQGEIIYINEDYTSIEAFRDTLHMKKQSRAKAQKDGKIDSLSACIILERYIESYNN
;
A
#
# COMPACT_ATOMS: atom_id res chain seq x y z
N MET A 1 12.28 -9.09 -6.41
CA MET A 1 10.87 -8.72 -6.73
C MET A 1 10.41 -7.63 -5.78
N THR A 2 9.56 -6.73 -6.23
CA THR A 2 9.11 -5.58 -5.44
C THR A 2 7.61 -5.62 -5.24
N LEU A 3 7.17 -5.40 -4.00
CA LEU A 3 5.77 -5.27 -3.62
C LEU A 3 5.58 -3.96 -2.88
N ALA A 4 4.48 -3.27 -3.12
CA ALA A 4 4.08 -2.10 -2.35
C ALA A 4 2.84 -2.38 -1.50
N CYS A 5 2.74 -1.70 -0.36
CA CYS A 5 1.54 -1.69 0.46
C CYS A 5 1.13 -0.30 0.94
N ASP A 6 -0.18 -0.08 0.96
CA ASP A 6 -0.85 1.07 1.60
C ASP A 6 -1.49 0.61 2.90
N VAL A 7 -1.01 1.11 4.05
CA VAL A 7 -1.39 0.60 5.38
C VAL A 7 -2.56 1.39 5.96
N GLY A 8 -3.77 1.01 5.53
CA GLY A 8 -5.01 1.56 6.05
C GLY A 8 -5.44 1.01 7.43
N ILE A 9 -6.48 1.63 7.99
CA ILE A 9 -7.07 1.23 9.28
C ILE A 9 -7.84 -0.09 9.17
N LYS A 10 -8.57 -0.27 8.06
CA LYS A 10 -9.47 -1.42 7.85
C LYS A 10 -8.90 -2.44 6.86
N LYS A 11 -8.01 -2.01 5.98
CA LYS A 11 -7.48 -2.78 4.87
C LYS A 11 -6.05 -2.38 4.61
N ILE A 12 -5.28 -3.28 4.03
CA ILE A 12 -3.96 -3.00 3.52
C ILE A 12 -4.02 -3.25 2.02
N GLY A 13 -3.89 -2.18 1.24
CA GLY A 13 -3.79 -2.28 -0.22
C GLY A 13 -2.46 -2.89 -0.61
N LEU A 14 -2.44 -3.72 -1.66
CA LEU A 14 -1.22 -4.38 -2.12
C LEU A 14 -1.07 -4.22 -3.63
N ALA A 15 0.16 -4.03 -4.09
CA ALA A 15 0.52 -4.02 -5.51
C ALA A 15 1.88 -4.67 -5.73
N ALA A 16 2.06 -5.34 -6.87
CA ALA A 16 3.33 -6.00 -7.21
C ALA A 16 3.86 -5.50 -8.55
N PHE A 17 5.18 -5.40 -8.65
CA PHE A 17 5.87 -5.14 -9.91
C PHE A 17 6.27 -6.46 -10.56
N VAL A 18 5.70 -6.75 -11.72
CA VAL A 18 5.89 -8.00 -12.46
C VAL A 18 6.18 -7.67 -13.93
N GLU A 19 7.34 -8.10 -14.43
CA GLU A 19 7.73 -7.96 -15.84
C GLU A 19 7.59 -6.53 -16.42
N GLY A 20 7.91 -5.51 -15.63
CA GLY A 20 7.81 -4.12 -16.09
C GLY A 20 6.46 -3.45 -15.84
N ILE A 21 5.49 -4.15 -15.25
CA ILE A 21 4.12 -3.67 -15.05
C ILE A 21 3.78 -3.68 -13.56
N VAL A 22 3.13 -2.61 -13.08
CA VAL A 22 2.53 -2.54 -11.74
C VAL A 22 1.12 -3.11 -11.77
N LEU A 23 0.85 -4.09 -10.91
CA LEU A 23 -0.43 -4.77 -10.84
C LEU A 23 -1.01 -4.74 -9.42
N PRO A 24 -2.29 -4.39 -9.24
CA PRO A 24 -2.95 -4.48 -7.95
C PRO A 24 -3.11 -5.95 -7.55
N LEU A 25 -2.93 -6.24 -6.27
CA LEU A 25 -3.25 -7.52 -5.65
C LEU A 25 -4.50 -7.39 -4.78
N ASP A 26 -5.05 -8.51 -4.35
CA ASP A 26 -6.14 -8.51 -3.38
C ASP A 26 -5.67 -7.86 -2.06
N PRO A 27 -6.45 -6.92 -1.50
CA PRO A 27 -6.08 -6.26 -0.26
C PRO A 27 -6.22 -7.22 0.93
N ILE A 28 -5.39 -7.02 1.94
CA ILE A 28 -5.56 -7.72 3.22
C ILE A 28 -6.67 -7.02 4.01
N LEU A 29 -7.69 -7.78 4.40
CA LEU A 29 -8.73 -7.28 5.31
C LEU A 29 -8.21 -7.33 6.74
N ARG A 30 -8.00 -6.16 7.33
CA ARG A 30 -7.37 -6.03 8.65
C ARG A 30 -8.41 -6.21 9.75
N GLN A 31 -8.28 -7.31 10.49
CA GLN A 31 -9.05 -7.54 11.71
C GLN A 31 -8.26 -7.03 12.93
N ASN A 32 -6.96 -7.28 12.95
CA ASN A 32 -6.02 -6.72 13.94
C ASN A 32 -4.61 -6.65 13.33
N ARG A 33 -3.69 -5.97 14.03
CA ARG A 33 -2.33 -5.71 13.52
C ARG A 33 -1.48 -6.98 13.36
N ASN A 34 -1.61 -7.95 14.28
CA ASN A 34 -0.81 -9.19 14.25
C ASN A 34 -1.27 -10.12 13.13
N GLN A 35 -2.59 -10.26 12.93
CA GLN A 35 -3.16 -11.03 11.82
C GLN A 35 -2.74 -10.43 10.48
N ALA A 36 -2.89 -9.12 10.31
CA ALA A 36 -2.52 -8.45 9.06
C ALA A 36 -1.01 -8.53 8.78
N ALA A 37 -0.15 -8.42 9.82
CA ALA A 37 1.30 -8.56 9.68
C ALA A 37 1.68 -9.99 9.26
N LYS A 38 1.05 -11.01 9.86
CA LYS A 38 1.29 -12.42 9.49
C LYS A 38 0.86 -12.73 8.05
N GLU A 39 -0.30 -12.22 7.63
CA GLU A 39 -0.77 -12.40 6.26
C GLU A 39 0.13 -11.68 5.26
N LEU A 40 0.56 -10.45 5.56
CA LEU A 40 1.51 -9.72 4.73
C LEU A 40 2.85 -10.48 4.63
N ALA A 41 3.42 -10.96 5.74
CA ALA A 41 4.64 -11.76 5.74
C ALA A 41 4.49 -13.02 4.86
N SER A 42 3.35 -13.71 4.94
CA SER A 42 3.07 -14.87 4.09
C SER A 42 3.02 -14.53 2.60
N VAL A 43 2.44 -13.37 2.23
CA VAL A 43 2.42 -12.90 0.84
C VAL A 43 3.84 -12.58 0.36
N LEU A 44 4.63 -11.89 1.18
CA LEU A 44 6.02 -11.53 0.87
C LEU A 44 6.89 -12.77 0.69
N TYR A 45 6.76 -13.75 1.58
CA TYR A 45 7.49 -15.01 1.52
C TYR A 45 7.12 -15.83 0.29
N SER A 46 5.82 -16.08 0.06
CA SER A 46 5.35 -16.91 -1.06
C SER A 46 5.72 -16.33 -2.43
N ARG A 47 5.81 -15.01 -2.54
CA ARG A 47 6.17 -14.29 -3.77
C ARG A 47 7.67 -13.98 -3.86
N HIS A 48 8.49 -14.43 -2.91
CA HIS A 48 9.94 -14.18 -2.89
C HIS A 48 10.27 -12.68 -3.03
N ILE A 49 9.53 -11.85 -2.29
CA ILE A 49 9.72 -10.40 -2.30
C ILE A 49 11.03 -10.06 -1.62
N THR A 50 11.77 -9.14 -2.23
CA THR A 50 13.07 -8.66 -1.72
C THR A 50 13.03 -7.20 -1.31
N HIS A 51 12.09 -6.43 -1.87
CA HIS A 51 11.86 -5.02 -1.53
C HIS A 51 10.38 -4.82 -1.24
N LEU A 52 10.07 -4.31 -0.05
CA LEU A 52 8.74 -3.88 0.37
C LEU A 52 8.69 -2.36 0.40
N VAL A 53 7.87 -1.78 -0.48
CA VAL A 53 7.61 -0.33 -0.52
C VAL A 53 6.38 -0.04 0.34
N VAL A 54 6.48 0.89 1.28
CA VAL A 54 5.41 1.22 2.22
C VAL A 54 5.01 2.67 2.06
N GLY A 55 3.72 2.93 1.85
CA GLY A 55 3.15 4.27 1.91
C GLY A 55 3.30 4.87 3.30
N LEU A 56 3.81 6.10 3.36
CA LEU A 56 3.92 6.87 4.59
C LEU A 56 3.45 8.31 4.29
N PRO A 57 2.59 8.93 5.12
CA PRO A 57 2.28 10.35 4.98
C PRO A 57 3.56 11.19 5.07
N SER A 58 3.62 12.29 4.32
CA SER A 58 4.79 13.17 4.38
C SER A 58 4.88 13.91 5.72
N ASN A 59 6.11 14.17 6.16
CA ASN A 59 6.35 15.02 7.33
C ASN A 59 5.97 16.49 7.08
N ASP A 60 5.85 16.92 5.82
CA ASP A 60 5.54 18.31 5.44
C ASP A 60 4.13 18.72 5.87
N GLN A 61 3.21 17.77 6.05
CA GLN A 61 1.88 18.07 6.58
C GLN A 61 1.92 18.54 8.05
N ALA A 62 2.99 18.23 8.80
CA ALA A 62 3.27 18.63 10.20
C ALA A 62 2.07 18.61 11.16
N THR A 63 1.00 17.86 10.85
CA THR A 63 -0.19 17.76 11.68
C THR A 63 0.01 16.68 12.74
N HIS A 64 -0.71 16.79 13.85
CA HIS A 64 -0.71 15.73 14.86
C HIS A 64 -1.19 14.39 14.28
N GLU A 65 -2.17 14.43 13.37
CA GLU A 65 -2.77 13.26 12.73
C GLU A 65 -1.79 12.52 11.82
N ALA A 66 -1.00 13.25 11.02
CA ALA A 66 0.02 12.66 10.14
C ALA A 66 1.09 11.91 10.95
N HIS A 67 1.59 12.53 12.04
CA HIS A 67 2.58 11.89 12.92
C HIS A 67 2.03 10.65 13.62
N GLU A 68 0.78 10.67 14.08
CA GLU A 68 0.16 9.49 14.69
C GLU A 68 -0.05 8.37 13.67
N MET A 69 -0.39 8.71 12.42
CA MET A 69 -0.50 7.73 11.34
C MET A 69 0.85 7.12 10.99
N GLU A 70 1.90 7.94 10.82
CA GLU A 70 3.28 7.48 10.61
C GLU A 70 3.71 6.49 11.69
N LYS A 71 3.57 6.85 12.97
CA LYS A 71 3.93 5.97 14.10
C LYS A 71 3.19 4.64 14.04
N ARG A 72 1.90 4.67 13.69
CA ARG A 72 1.07 3.46 13.57
C ARG A 72 1.53 2.57 12.43
N ILE A 73 1.94 3.15 11.30
CA ILE A 73 2.47 2.40 10.16
C ILE A 73 3.81 1.78 10.53
N LYS A 74 4.75 2.56 11.07
CA LYS A 74 6.06 2.05 11.52
C LYS A 74 5.90 0.91 12.54
N HIS A 75 5.06 1.09 13.55
CA HIS A 75 4.77 0.04 14.53
C HIS A 75 4.12 -1.20 13.89
N PHE A 76 3.31 -1.05 12.85
CA PHE A 76 2.75 -2.18 12.12
C PHE A 76 3.84 -2.93 11.35
N ILE A 77 4.74 -2.21 10.69
CA ILE A 77 5.86 -2.78 9.94
C ILE A 77 6.86 -3.47 10.88
N ASP A 78 7.07 -2.97 12.11
CA ASP A 78 7.92 -3.63 13.11
C ASP A 78 7.39 -5.02 13.54
N LEU A 79 6.10 -5.30 13.33
CA LEU A 79 5.51 -6.62 13.60
C LEU A 79 5.75 -7.62 12.45
N LEU A 80 6.25 -7.13 11.32
CA LEU A 80 6.41 -7.93 10.12
C LEU A 80 7.71 -8.74 10.19
N GLU A 81 7.59 -10.06 10.17
CA GLU A 81 8.74 -10.94 9.97
C GLU A 81 9.14 -10.93 8.49
N PHE A 82 9.95 -9.95 8.10
CA PHE A 82 10.45 -9.79 6.74
C PHE A 82 11.95 -9.48 6.73
N GLN A 83 12.70 -10.22 5.91
CA GLN A 83 14.16 -10.10 5.82
C GLN A 83 14.64 -9.24 4.65
N GLY A 84 13.72 -8.80 3.79
CA GLY A 84 14.06 -7.92 2.67
C GLY A 84 14.16 -6.46 3.09
N GLU A 85 14.44 -5.61 2.10
CA GLU A 85 14.56 -4.18 2.29
C GLU A 85 13.17 -3.53 2.41
N ILE A 86 13.02 -2.62 3.38
CA ILE A 86 11.80 -1.83 3.57
C ILE A 86 12.08 -0.40 3.16
N ILE A 87 11.28 0.12 2.24
CA ILE A 87 11.46 1.44 1.63
C ILE A 87 10.19 2.24 1.86
N TYR A 88 10.30 3.44 2.42
CA TYR A 88 9.15 4.31 2.65
C TYR A 88 9.01 5.33 1.53
N ILE A 89 7.80 5.48 1.01
CA ILE A 89 7.46 6.43 -0.06
C ILE A 89 6.31 7.32 0.39
N ASN A 90 6.37 8.58 -0.02
CA ASN A 90 5.32 9.55 0.25
C ASN A 90 3.99 9.10 -0.38
N GLU A 91 2.99 8.90 0.48
CA GLU A 91 1.62 8.46 0.16
C GLU A 91 0.68 9.63 -0.11
N ASP A 92 1.09 10.88 0.11
CA ASP A 92 0.20 12.02 0.01
C ASP A 92 -0.53 12.06 -1.34
N TYR A 93 -1.84 12.36 -1.26
CA TYR A 93 -2.78 12.44 -2.37
C TYR A 93 -3.06 11.14 -3.16
N THR A 94 -2.41 10.02 -2.84
CA THR A 94 -2.62 8.72 -3.52
C THR A 94 -4.08 8.28 -3.50
N SER A 95 -4.78 8.44 -2.38
CA SER A 95 -6.22 8.11 -2.26
C SER A 95 -7.10 8.92 -3.22
N ILE A 96 -6.76 10.20 -3.46
CA ILE A 96 -7.51 11.07 -4.38
C ILE A 96 -7.20 10.69 -5.83
N GLU A 97 -5.94 10.38 -6.13
CA GLU A 97 -5.48 9.91 -7.44
C GLU A 97 -6.14 8.57 -7.79
N ALA A 98 -6.05 7.57 -6.90
CA ALA A 98 -6.72 6.28 -7.05
C ALA A 98 -8.24 6.45 -7.26
N PHE A 99 -8.86 7.38 -6.54
CA PHE A 99 -10.28 7.67 -6.74
C PHE A 99 -10.57 8.27 -8.12
N ARG A 100 -9.72 9.18 -8.62
CA ARG A 100 -9.86 9.79 -9.95
C ARG A 100 -9.81 8.75 -11.06
N ASP A 101 -8.91 7.78 -10.98
CA ASP A 101 -8.78 6.71 -11.99
C ASP A 101 -10.03 5.86 -12.09
N THR A 102 -10.81 5.76 -11.00
CA THR A 102 -12.09 5.05 -11.02
C THR A 102 -13.25 5.85 -11.61
N LEU A 103 -13.13 7.16 -11.86
CA LEU A 103 -14.24 8.02 -12.29
C LEU A 103 -14.90 7.59 -13.60
N HIS A 104 -14.13 6.94 -14.49
CA HIS A 104 -14.63 6.38 -15.74
C HIS A 104 -15.54 5.15 -15.53
N MET A 105 -15.56 4.56 -14.33
CA MET A 105 -16.41 3.42 -14.00
C MET A 105 -17.83 3.84 -13.62
N LYS A 106 -18.81 2.98 -13.96
CA LYS A 106 -20.21 3.15 -13.52
C LYS A 106 -20.28 3.26 -11.98
N LYS A 107 -21.15 4.13 -11.45
CA LYS A 107 -21.28 4.44 -10.01
C LYS A 107 -21.44 3.19 -9.12
N GLN A 108 -22.22 2.21 -9.57
CA GLN A 108 -22.41 0.92 -8.86
C GLN A 108 -21.13 0.09 -8.83
N SER A 109 -20.39 0.03 -9.95
CA SER A 109 -19.10 -0.65 -10.04
C SER A 109 -18.03 0.03 -9.18
N ARG A 110 -18.06 1.36 -9.07
CA ARG A 110 -17.20 2.13 -8.16
C ARG A 110 -17.49 1.82 -6.69
N ALA A 111 -18.75 1.87 -6.30
CA ALA A 111 -19.16 1.56 -4.92
C ALA A 111 -18.76 0.13 -4.52
N LYS A 112 -18.86 -0.81 -5.47
CA LYS A 112 -18.39 -2.19 -5.29
C LYS A 112 -16.87 -2.26 -5.17
N ALA A 113 -16.11 -1.59 -6.04
CA ALA A 113 -14.64 -1.55 -5.97
C ALA A 113 -14.12 -0.98 -4.64
N GLN A 114 -14.77 0.06 -4.11
CA GLN A 114 -14.45 0.62 -2.79
C GLN A 114 -14.77 -0.36 -1.66
N LYS A 115 -15.95 -1.00 -1.72
CA LYS A 115 -16.36 -2.00 -0.73
C LYS A 115 -15.41 -3.20 -0.71
N ASP A 116 -14.99 -3.66 -1.88
CA ASP A 116 -14.11 -4.81 -2.06
C ASP A 116 -12.64 -4.48 -1.76
N GLY A 117 -12.29 -3.18 -1.59
CA GLY A 117 -10.95 -2.74 -1.23
C GLY A 117 -9.98 -2.59 -2.41
N LYS A 118 -10.52 -2.59 -3.63
CA LYS A 118 -9.72 -2.36 -4.84
C LYS A 118 -9.11 -0.97 -4.87
N ILE A 119 -9.77 0.02 -4.25
CA ILE A 119 -9.23 1.38 -4.14
C ILE A 119 -7.97 1.40 -3.29
N ASP A 120 -7.93 0.64 -2.19
CA ASP A 120 -6.73 0.55 -1.35
C ASP A 120 -5.54 -0.03 -2.15
N SER A 121 -5.77 -1.09 -2.93
CA SER A 121 -4.71 -1.65 -3.80
C SER A 121 -4.34 -0.73 -4.97
N LEU A 122 -5.23 0.16 -5.41
CA LEU A 122 -4.87 1.20 -6.39
C LEU A 122 -3.94 2.25 -5.77
N SER A 123 -4.16 2.66 -4.51
CA SER A 123 -3.19 3.51 -3.79
C SER A 123 -1.82 2.83 -3.72
N ALA A 124 -1.78 1.53 -3.44
CA ALA A 124 -0.54 0.75 -3.43
C ALA A 124 0.15 0.70 -4.82
N CYS A 125 -0.62 0.68 -5.92
CA CYS A 125 -0.05 0.80 -7.26
C CYS A 125 0.66 2.14 -7.45
N ILE A 126 0.00 3.25 -7.08
CA ILE A 126 0.57 4.60 -7.22
C ILE A 126 1.85 4.73 -6.38
N ILE A 127 1.84 4.20 -5.15
CA ILE A 127 3.03 4.16 -4.29
C ILE A 127 4.19 3.43 -4.99
N LEU A 128 3.90 2.28 -5.63
CA LEU A 128 4.89 1.49 -6.35
C LEU A 128 5.41 2.19 -7.61
N GLU A 129 4.52 2.85 -8.35
CA GLU A 129 4.87 3.65 -9.54
C GLU A 129 5.82 4.79 -9.15
N ARG A 130 5.49 5.55 -8.10
CA ARG A 130 6.35 6.62 -7.56
C ARG A 130 7.74 6.09 -7.18
N TYR A 131 7.82 4.92 -6.56
CA TYR A 131 9.10 4.27 -6.25
C TYR A 131 9.91 3.96 -7.51
N ILE A 132 9.28 3.34 -8.51
CA ILE A 132 9.94 2.98 -9.78
C ILE A 132 10.43 4.22 -10.51
N GLU A 133 9.62 5.29 -10.57
CA GLU A 133 10.00 6.56 -11.17
C GLU A 133 11.19 7.22 -10.45
N SER A 134 11.26 7.12 -9.12
CA SER A 134 12.39 7.65 -8.34
C SER A 134 13.71 6.93 -8.58
N TYR A 135 13.67 5.69 -9.07
CA TYR A 135 14.86 4.85 -9.35
C TYR A 135 15.35 4.96 -10.80
N ASN A 136 14.47 5.37 -11.72
CA ASN A 136 14.79 5.52 -13.14
C ASN A 136 15.31 6.92 -13.51
N ASN A 137 15.35 7.84 -12.55
CA ASN A 137 15.93 9.18 -12.66
C ASN A 137 17.29 9.24 -11.96
#